data_AF-A0A7K1A9I4-F1
#
_entry.id   AF-A0A7K1A9I4-F1
#
_cell.length_a   1.000
_cell.length_b   1.000
_cell.length_c   1.000
_cell.angle_alpha   90.00
_cell.angle_beta   90.00
_cell.angle_gamma   90.00
#
_symmetry.space_group_name_H-M   'P 1'
#
loop_
_entity.id
_entity.type
_entity.pdbx_description
1 polymer ?
#
loop_
_entity_poly.entity_id
_entity_poly.type
_entity_poly.pdbx_seq_one_letter_code
_entity_poly.pdbx_strand_id
1 'polypeptide(L)'
;MFEWIKRLGNKARNLVLPEREERRARNTEAIDLTPYAPEPKVFLGQLAYLELSQFEILTNELKFSPTTSSKAELSEAAAKSFQKYRAIAKAISIQGFDATDAMDPHTERIETFHSRTNGIDWFETVVKVYLVGGLLEDFYRRLAVGLPDSVRDDVEKALKDSTFERFAKACLIDAMKDNPQLASRLALWGRRLMGDVLLELRAAFDNRKLAGITKGKRLSLDDEREVNLAAYSKLEPLISELIGAHSVRMDAIGLAA
;
A
#
# COMPACT_ATOMS: atom_id res chain seq x y z
N MET A 1 -52.13 -3.70 -38.48
CA MET A 1 -51.30 -2.71 -37.75
C MET A 1 -51.05 -3.31 -36.37
N PHE A 2 -49.80 -3.69 -36.07
CA PHE A 2 -49.44 -4.69 -35.06
C PHE A 2 -49.63 -4.23 -33.60
N GLU A 3 -50.52 -4.91 -32.85
CA GLU A 3 -50.75 -4.69 -31.41
C GLU A 3 -49.66 -5.25 -30.47
N TRP A 4 -48.65 -5.93 -31.01
CA TRP A 4 -47.57 -6.54 -30.21
C TRP A 4 -46.68 -5.49 -29.50
N ILE A 5 -46.58 -4.26 -30.00
CA ILE A 5 -45.63 -3.27 -29.47
C ILE A 5 -46.06 -2.66 -28.11
N LYS A 6 -47.33 -2.78 -27.69
CA LYS A 6 -47.82 -2.16 -26.44
C LYS A 6 -47.53 -2.95 -25.15
N ARG A 7 -46.83 -4.09 -25.21
CA ARG A 7 -46.51 -4.91 -24.03
C ARG A 7 -45.10 -4.73 -23.45
N LEU A 8 -44.31 -3.79 -23.97
CA LEU A 8 -42.95 -3.49 -23.47
C LEU A 8 -42.93 -2.36 -22.41
N GLY A 9 -43.99 -2.25 -21.61
CA GLY A 9 -44.06 -1.30 -20.49
C GLY A 9 -43.49 -1.88 -19.20
N ASN A 10 -42.38 -1.29 -18.74
CA ASN A 10 -41.91 -1.20 -17.36
C ASN A 10 -42.00 -2.46 -16.48
N LYS A 11 -41.03 -3.36 -16.64
CA LYS A 11 -40.42 -4.04 -15.49
C LYS A 11 -38.94 -3.70 -15.48
N ALA A 12 -38.60 -2.50 -14.98
CA ALA A 12 -37.28 -2.30 -14.39
C ALA A 12 -37.19 -3.35 -13.28
N ARG A 13 -36.40 -4.41 -13.51
CA ARG A 13 -36.05 -5.34 -12.45
C ARG A 13 -35.38 -4.48 -11.40
N ASN A 14 -35.94 -4.41 -10.19
CA ASN A 14 -35.24 -3.92 -9.01
C ASN A 14 -34.01 -4.81 -8.82
N LEU A 15 -32.92 -4.46 -9.50
CA LEU A 15 -31.60 -5.03 -9.26
C LEU A 15 -31.11 -4.39 -7.97
N VAL A 16 -31.60 -4.94 -6.86
CA VAL A 16 -31.04 -4.66 -5.55
C VAL A 16 -29.72 -5.43 -5.51
N LEU A 17 -28.61 -4.72 -5.27
CA LEU A 17 -27.35 -5.37 -4.96
C LEU A 17 -27.62 -6.32 -3.78
N PRO A 18 -27.26 -7.60 -3.87
CA PRO A 18 -27.39 -8.48 -2.72
C PRO A 18 -26.68 -7.83 -1.54
N GLU A 19 -27.32 -7.88 -0.37
CA GLU A 19 -26.73 -7.45 0.89
C GLU A 19 -25.34 -8.10 0.96
N ARG A 20 -24.31 -7.27 1.19
CA ARG A 20 -22.91 -7.69 1.18
C ARG A 20 -22.81 -8.80 2.21
N GLU A 21 -22.85 -10.07 1.78
CA GLU A 21 -22.54 -11.18 2.67
C GLU A 21 -21.20 -10.81 3.27
N GLU A 22 -21.17 -10.62 4.59
CA GLU A 22 -19.93 -10.65 5.33
C GLU A 22 -19.29 -11.98 4.95
N ARG A 23 -18.41 -11.93 3.94
CA ARG A 23 -17.55 -13.06 3.59
C ARG A 23 -16.85 -13.35 4.89
N ARG A 24 -17.32 -14.36 5.63
CA ARG A 24 -16.61 -14.91 6.78
C ARG A 24 -15.18 -15.01 6.30
N ALA A 25 -14.29 -14.28 6.97
CA ALA A 25 -12.87 -14.35 6.67
C ALA A 25 -12.56 -15.84 6.54
N ARG A 26 -12.16 -16.27 5.34
CA ARG A 26 -11.68 -17.64 5.16
C ARG A 26 -10.65 -17.82 6.27
N ASN A 27 -10.89 -18.78 7.14
CA ASN A 27 -10.10 -19.00 8.35
C ASN A 27 -8.71 -19.48 7.88
N THR A 28 -7.93 -18.53 7.40
CA THR A 28 -6.61 -18.69 6.85
C THR A 28 -5.75 -18.33 8.03
N GLU A 29 -5.07 -19.32 8.61
CA GLU A 29 -4.09 -19.05 9.65
C GLU A 29 -3.15 -17.96 9.12
N ALA A 30 -2.96 -16.91 9.92
CA ALA A 30 -2.10 -15.81 9.54
C ALA A 30 -0.72 -16.36 9.23
N ILE A 31 -0.16 -16.01 8.07
CA ILE A 31 1.16 -16.48 7.70
C ILE A 31 2.19 -15.98 8.71
N ASP A 32 3.04 -16.89 9.19
CA ASP A 32 4.22 -16.52 9.94
C ASP A 32 5.25 -15.89 8.99
N LEU A 33 5.49 -14.58 9.16
CA LEU A 33 6.45 -13.82 8.34
C LEU A 33 7.88 -13.87 8.87
N THR A 34 8.10 -14.40 10.08
CA THR A 34 9.41 -14.49 10.73
C THR A 34 10.49 -15.08 9.81
N PRO A 35 10.28 -16.22 9.12
CA PRO A 35 11.30 -16.80 8.26
C PRO A 35 11.49 -16.04 6.94
N TYR A 36 10.60 -15.13 6.58
CA TYR A 36 10.57 -14.50 5.25
C TYR A 36 11.04 -13.05 5.25
N ALA A 37 11.24 -12.44 6.41
CA ALA A 37 11.88 -11.13 6.51
C ALA A 37 13.27 -11.16 5.82
N PRO A 38 13.58 -10.16 4.98
CA PRO A 38 14.92 -9.95 4.47
C PRO A 38 15.93 -9.67 5.59
N GLU A 39 17.21 -9.73 5.27
CA GLU A 39 18.26 -9.27 6.18
C GLU A 39 18.04 -7.79 6.55
N PRO A 40 18.41 -7.34 7.77
CA PRO A 40 18.11 -6.00 8.26
C PRO A 40 18.50 -4.86 7.31
N LYS A 41 19.66 -4.94 6.65
CA LYS A 41 20.10 -3.93 5.67
C LYS A 41 19.09 -3.78 4.52
N VAL A 42 18.65 -4.90 3.95
CA VAL A 42 17.71 -4.94 2.81
C VAL A 42 16.31 -4.51 3.25
N PHE A 43 15.87 -4.94 4.42
CA PHE A 43 14.57 -4.53 4.97
C PHE A 43 14.53 -3.01 5.17
N LEU A 44 15.50 -2.49 5.93
CA LEU A 44 15.51 -1.08 6.32
C LEU A 44 15.80 -0.17 5.14
N GLY A 45 16.63 -0.60 4.18
CA GLY A 45 16.89 0.13 2.94
C GLY A 45 15.63 0.36 2.11
N GLN A 46 14.82 -0.69 1.89
CA GLN A 46 13.54 -0.54 1.20
C GLN A 46 12.59 0.39 1.93
N LEU A 47 12.43 0.20 3.25
CA LEU A 47 11.53 1.01 4.05
C LEU A 47 11.97 2.48 4.09
N ALA A 48 13.26 2.76 4.27
CA ALA A 48 13.79 4.11 4.28
C ALA A 48 13.53 4.82 2.96
N TYR A 49 13.74 4.14 1.83
CA TYR A 49 13.50 4.74 0.52
C TYR A 49 12.01 5.00 0.27
N LEU A 50 11.12 4.08 0.66
CA LEU A 50 9.67 4.29 0.58
C LEU A 50 9.21 5.52 1.38
N GLU A 51 9.71 5.69 2.61
CA GLU A 51 9.38 6.85 3.44
C GLU A 51 9.95 8.17 2.88
N LEU A 52 11.13 8.11 2.25
CA LEU A 52 11.74 9.25 1.57
C LEU A 52 10.95 9.65 0.31
N SER A 53 10.56 8.67 -0.52
CA SER A 53 9.70 8.91 -1.69
C SER A 53 8.33 9.44 -1.28
N GLN A 54 7.77 8.95 -0.18
CA GLN A 54 6.51 9.48 0.35
C GLN A 54 6.64 10.95 0.78
N PHE A 55 7.72 11.32 1.46
CA PHE A 55 8.03 12.72 1.76
C PHE A 55 8.08 13.56 0.48
N GLU A 56 8.82 13.10 -0.54
CA GLU A 56 8.94 13.80 -1.82
C GLU A 56 7.57 14.02 -2.48
N ILE A 57 6.75 12.96 -2.58
CA ILE A 57 5.39 13.03 -3.13
C ILE A 57 4.57 14.09 -2.39
N LEU A 58 4.55 14.05 -1.05
CA LEU A 58 3.78 15.01 -0.25
C LEU A 58 4.24 16.45 -0.44
N THR A 59 5.56 16.68 -0.53
CA THR A 59 6.09 18.02 -0.77
C THR A 59 5.78 18.56 -2.16
N ASN A 60 5.78 17.70 -3.19
CA ASN A 60 5.41 18.06 -4.55
C ASN A 60 3.95 18.53 -4.65
N GLU A 61 3.06 17.97 -3.81
CA GLU A 61 1.64 18.31 -3.76
C GLU A 61 1.31 19.61 -3.00
N LEU A 62 2.27 20.21 -2.28
CA LEU A 62 2.03 21.44 -1.50
C LEU A 62 1.57 22.63 -2.36
N LYS A 63 2.04 22.72 -3.60
CA LYS A 63 1.65 23.81 -4.51
C LYS A 63 0.25 23.62 -5.12
N PHE A 64 -0.26 22.39 -5.11
CA PHE A 64 -1.57 22.02 -5.66
C PHE A 64 -2.65 21.91 -4.58
N SER A 65 -2.30 22.15 -3.32
CA SER A 65 -3.24 22.12 -2.20
C SER A 65 -4.39 23.11 -2.43
N PRO A 66 -5.66 22.68 -2.31
CA PRO A 66 -6.82 23.49 -2.70
C PRO A 66 -7.06 24.69 -1.78
N THR A 67 -6.58 24.64 -0.53
CA THR A 67 -6.72 25.73 0.43
C THR A 67 -5.42 25.94 1.20
N THR A 68 -5.26 27.11 1.81
CA THR A 68 -4.12 27.37 2.71
C THR A 68 -4.12 26.44 3.93
N SER A 69 -5.30 26.06 4.43
CA SER A 69 -5.42 25.09 5.54
C SER A 69 -4.88 23.73 5.13
N SER A 70 -5.36 23.18 4.00
CA SER A 70 -4.89 21.87 3.54
C SER A 70 -3.40 21.87 3.20
N LYS A 71 -2.87 23.00 2.71
CA LYS A 71 -1.43 23.18 2.49
C LYS A 71 -0.62 23.13 3.79
N ALA A 72 -1.10 23.77 4.85
CA ALA A 72 -0.43 23.78 6.15
C ALA A 72 -0.42 22.39 6.79
N GLU A 73 -1.56 21.70 6.79
CA GLU A 73 -1.69 20.34 7.33
C GLU A 73 -0.88 19.31 6.51
N LEU A 74 -0.89 19.42 5.17
CA LEU A 74 -0.06 18.59 4.30
C LEU A 74 1.44 18.84 4.53
N SER A 75 1.84 20.09 4.83
CA SER A 75 3.22 20.41 5.18
C SER A 75 3.66 19.74 6.48
N GLU A 76 2.78 19.72 7.49
CA GLU A 76 3.04 19.00 8.74
C GLU A 76 3.18 17.50 8.48
N ALA A 77 2.27 16.91 7.70
CA ALA A 77 2.33 15.50 7.34
C ALA A 77 3.59 15.13 6.55
N ALA A 78 4.04 15.99 5.61
CA ALA A 78 5.30 15.83 4.90
C ALA A 78 6.49 15.84 5.88
N ALA A 79 6.52 16.79 6.82
CA ALA A 79 7.57 16.84 7.84
C ALA A 79 7.61 15.57 8.70
N LYS A 80 6.45 14.97 9.01
CA LYS A 80 6.36 13.67 9.71
C LYS A 80 6.89 12.52 8.87
N SER A 81 6.57 12.44 7.58
CA SER A 81 7.15 11.45 6.65
C SER A 81 8.68 11.53 6.62
N PHE A 82 9.24 12.75 6.57
CA PHE A 82 10.69 12.94 6.63
C PHE A 82 11.28 12.50 7.97
N GLN A 83 10.57 12.70 9.09
CA GLN A 83 10.98 12.18 10.39
C GLN A 83 10.99 10.65 10.43
N LYS A 84 10.00 9.98 9.79
CA LYS A 84 10.00 8.51 9.64
C LYS A 84 11.24 8.04 8.89
N TYR A 85 11.50 8.60 7.70
CA TYR A 85 12.72 8.32 6.92
C TYR A 85 13.98 8.47 7.78
N ARG A 86 14.15 9.60 8.47
CA ARG A 86 15.33 9.85 9.30
C ARG A 86 15.48 8.85 10.45
N ALA A 87 14.38 8.39 11.04
CA ALA A 87 14.41 7.38 12.08
C ALA A 87 14.88 6.01 11.54
N ILE A 88 14.37 5.59 10.37
CA ILE A 88 14.81 4.35 9.72
C ILE A 88 16.26 4.45 9.26
N ALA A 89 16.67 5.57 8.64
CA ALA A 89 18.07 5.79 8.24
C ALA A 89 19.02 5.73 9.45
N LYS A 90 18.60 6.28 10.59
CA LYS A 90 19.36 6.14 11.85
C LYS A 90 19.45 4.69 12.32
N ALA A 91 18.37 3.91 12.21
CA ALA A 91 18.39 2.49 12.54
C ALA A 91 19.37 1.71 11.65
N ILE A 92 19.47 2.06 10.36
CA ILE A 92 20.47 1.50 9.43
C ILE A 92 21.90 1.81 9.94
N SER A 93 22.16 3.06 10.31
CA SER A 93 23.49 3.45 10.81
C SER A 93 23.87 2.78 12.13
N ILE A 94 22.91 2.55 13.03
CA ILE A 94 23.15 1.82 14.29
C ILE A 94 23.58 0.37 14.01
N GLN A 95 23.09 -0.24 12.93
CA GLN A 95 23.51 -1.57 12.48
C GLN A 95 24.89 -1.56 11.78
N GLY A 96 25.55 -0.41 11.68
CA GLY A 96 26.88 -0.27 11.07
C GLY A 96 26.87 -0.20 9.54
N PHE A 97 25.72 0.08 8.93
CA PHE A 97 25.60 0.26 7.48
C PHE A 97 25.46 1.74 7.12
N ASP A 98 25.93 2.11 5.92
CA ASP A 98 25.58 3.39 5.33
C ASP A 98 24.12 3.36 4.81
N ALA A 99 23.37 4.43 5.07
CA ALA A 99 21.96 4.51 4.73
C ALA A 99 21.72 4.62 3.22
N THR A 100 22.58 5.36 2.50
CA THR A 100 22.50 5.49 1.05
C THR A 100 22.80 4.14 0.40
N ASP A 101 23.89 3.48 0.80
CA ASP A 101 24.25 2.15 0.29
C ASP A 101 23.17 1.08 0.55
N ALA A 102 22.37 1.24 1.60
CA ALA A 102 21.25 0.35 1.89
C ALA A 102 20.02 0.65 1.02
N MET A 103 19.78 1.92 0.67
CA MET A 103 18.63 2.35 -0.14
C MET A 103 18.86 2.17 -1.65
N ASP A 104 20.08 2.45 -2.13
CA ASP A 104 20.45 2.50 -3.55
C ASP A 104 19.95 1.30 -4.39
N PRO A 105 20.05 0.04 -3.92
CA PRO A 105 19.57 -1.12 -4.69
C PRO A 105 18.06 -1.15 -4.96
N HIS A 106 17.28 -0.33 -4.26
CA HIS A 106 15.81 -0.36 -4.29
C HIS A 106 15.20 0.82 -5.04
N THR A 107 16.02 1.80 -5.42
CA THR A 107 15.62 3.10 -5.99
C THR A 107 14.77 2.94 -7.26
N GLU A 108 15.34 2.34 -8.31
CA GLU A 108 14.70 2.16 -9.62
C GLU A 108 13.34 1.46 -9.52
N ARG A 109 13.26 0.40 -8.72
CA ARG A 109 12.03 -0.38 -8.53
C ARG A 109 10.94 0.45 -7.85
N ILE A 110 11.27 1.13 -6.76
CA ILE A 110 10.33 1.93 -5.98
C ILE A 110 9.87 3.16 -6.78
N GLU A 111 10.78 3.81 -7.52
CA GLU A 111 10.43 4.91 -8.43
C GLU A 111 9.53 4.44 -9.57
N THR A 112 9.82 3.28 -10.15
CA THR A 112 8.96 2.68 -11.17
C THR A 112 7.57 2.41 -10.60
N PHE A 113 7.48 1.87 -9.39
CA PHE A 113 6.20 1.67 -8.70
C PHE A 113 5.45 2.99 -8.51
N HIS A 114 6.12 4.04 -8.03
CA HIS A 114 5.49 5.34 -7.84
C HIS A 114 5.04 5.98 -9.16
N SER A 115 5.81 5.84 -10.23
CA SER A 115 5.46 6.37 -11.56
C SER A 115 4.21 5.71 -12.14
N ARG A 116 4.04 4.39 -11.97
CA ARG A 116 2.86 3.63 -12.42
C ARG A 116 1.59 3.98 -11.64
N THR A 117 1.78 4.48 -10.43
CA THR A 117 0.71 4.85 -9.50
C THR A 117 0.56 6.36 -9.37
N ASN A 118 0.97 7.15 -10.36
CA ASN A 118 0.74 8.60 -10.35
C ASN A 118 -0.75 8.91 -10.55
N GLY A 119 -1.30 9.71 -9.63
CA GLY A 119 -2.65 10.24 -9.75
C GLY A 119 -2.73 11.34 -10.81
N ILE A 120 -3.92 11.59 -11.32
CA ILE A 120 -4.14 12.65 -12.32
C ILE A 120 -4.26 14.04 -11.69
N ASP A 121 -4.51 14.11 -10.38
CA ASP A 121 -4.58 15.34 -9.62
C ASP A 121 -4.23 15.13 -8.13
N TRP A 122 -4.26 16.24 -7.40
CA TRP A 122 -3.96 16.31 -5.98
C TRP A 122 -4.78 15.32 -5.13
N PHE A 123 -6.07 15.15 -5.41
CA PHE A 123 -6.93 14.25 -4.63
C PHE A 123 -6.59 12.79 -4.87
N GLU A 124 -6.28 12.40 -6.11
CA GLU A 124 -5.78 11.07 -6.41
C GLU A 124 -4.41 10.80 -5.77
N THR A 125 -3.52 11.81 -5.69
CA THR A 125 -2.27 11.67 -4.94
C THR A 125 -2.52 11.49 -3.44
N VAL A 126 -3.41 12.27 -2.83
CA VAL A 126 -3.75 12.12 -1.39
C VAL A 126 -4.34 10.73 -1.11
N VAL A 127 -5.27 10.25 -1.95
CA VAL A 127 -5.83 8.90 -1.86
C VAL A 127 -4.75 7.84 -2.03
N LYS A 128 -3.84 8.01 -3.00
CA LYS A 128 -2.69 7.13 -3.20
C LYS A 128 -1.89 7.03 -1.92
N VAL A 129 -1.38 8.13 -1.38
CA VAL A 129 -0.53 8.07 -0.17
C VAL A 129 -1.30 7.48 1.02
N TYR A 130 -2.60 7.77 1.15
CA TYR A 130 -3.42 7.26 2.25
C TYR A 130 -3.59 5.74 2.19
N LEU A 131 -3.94 5.21 1.01
CA LEU A 131 -4.20 3.79 0.82
C LEU A 131 -2.90 2.99 0.68
N VAL A 132 -2.02 3.42 -0.21
CA VAL A 132 -0.76 2.75 -0.53
C VAL A 132 0.21 2.85 0.63
N GLY A 133 0.49 4.07 1.12
CA GLY A 133 1.42 4.30 2.22
C GLY A 133 0.95 3.57 3.47
N GLY A 134 -0.34 3.70 3.81
CA GLY A 134 -0.93 2.96 4.92
C GLY A 134 -0.79 1.43 4.80
N LEU A 135 -1.01 0.87 3.60
CA LEU A 135 -0.88 -0.57 3.37
C LEU A 135 0.57 -1.05 3.46
N LEU A 136 1.52 -0.26 2.92
CA LEU A 136 2.95 -0.52 3.03
C LEU A 136 3.40 -0.46 4.49
N GLU A 137 3.00 0.56 5.25
CA GLU A 137 3.34 0.68 6.67
C GLU A 137 2.80 -0.52 7.48
N ASP A 138 1.56 -0.96 7.21
CA ASP A 138 0.99 -2.13 7.88
C ASP A 138 1.73 -3.42 7.52
N PHE A 139 2.13 -3.56 6.25
CA PHE A 139 2.96 -4.68 5.81
C PHE A 139 4.33 -4.69 6.47
N TYR A 140 5.07 -3.56 6.46
CA TYR A 140 6.41 -3.50 7.03
C TYR A 140 6.39 -3.69 8.55
N ARG A 141 5.37 -3.20 9.26
CA ARG A 141 5.17 -3.51 10.69
C ARG A 141 5.04 -5.01 10.94
N ARG A 142 4.30 -5.72 10.09
CA ARG A 142 4.15 -7.18 10.21
C ARG A 142 5.42 -7.92 9.81
N LEU A 143 6.08 -7.51 8.74
CA LEU A 143 7.31 -8.14 8.26
C LEU A 143 8.47 -7.94 9.25
N ALA A 144 8.45 -6.87 10.04
CA ALA A 144 9.45 -6.59 11.06
C ALA A 144 9.55 -7.67 12.16
N VAL A 145 8.55 -8.58 12.28
CA VAL A 145 8.61 -9.72 13.21
C VAL A 145 9.82 -10.63 12.98
N GLY A 146 10.35 -10.68 11.75
CA GLY A 146 11.55 -11.47 11.43
C GLY A 146 12.88 -10.74 11.64
N LEU A 147 12.86 -9.50 12.17
CA LEU A 147 14.06 -8.74 12.50
C LEU A 147 14.49 -8.98 13.96
N PRO A 148 15.75 -8.67 14.32
CA PRO A 148 16.15 -8.61 15.72
C PRO A 148 15.27 -7.62 16.52
N ASP A 149 14.93 -7.96 17.76
CA ASP A 149 13.97 -7.22 18.60
C ASP A 149 14.26 -5.71 18.64
N SER A 150 15.52 -5.31 18.83
CA SER A 150 15.89 -3.88 18.87
C SER A 150 15.61 -3.15 17.56
N VAL A 151 15.81 -3.82 16.42
CA VAL A 151 15.56 -3.24 15.09
C VAL A 151 14.06 -3.17 14.84
N ARG A 152 13.33 -4.21 15.24
CA ARG A 152 11.87 -4.24 15.16
C ARG A 152 11.26 -3.09 15.96
N ASP A 153 11.71 -2.87 17.19
CA ASP A 153 11.24 -1.77 18.05
C ASP A 153 11.47 -0.39 17.39
N ASP A 154 12.63 -0.19 16.76
CA ASP A 154 12.94 1.04 16.03
C ASP A 154 11.98 1.26 14.84
N VAL A 155 11.69 0.19 14.08
CA VAL A 155 10.73 0.22 12.96
C VAL A 155 9.32 0.54 13.45
N GLU A 156 8.82 -0.19 14.46
CA GLU A 156 7.48 0.02 15.01
C GLU A 156 7.31 1.44 15.56
N LYS A 157 8.34 1.97 16.23
CA LYS A 157 8.36 3.34 16.74
C LYS A 157 8.35 4.38 15.62
N ALA A 158 9.12 4.16 14.56
CA ALA A 158 9.17 5.08 13.42
C ALA A 158 7.80 5.16 12.71
N LEU A 159 7.13 4.02 12.51
CA LEU A 159 5.86 3.94 11.79
C LEU A 159 4.62 4.30 12.63
N LYS A 160 4.80 4.75 13.88
CA LYS A 160 3.68 5.03 14.80
C LYS A 160 2.88 6.30 14.43
N ASP A 161 3.47 7.24 13.71
CA ASP A 161 2.80 8.50 13.35
C ASP A 161 1.66 8.30 12.35
N SER A 162 0.48 8.83 12.69
CA SER A 162 -0.73 8.78 11.87
C SER A 162 -1.22 10.18 11.42
N THR A 163 -0.32 11.16 11.38
CA THR A 163 -0.65 12.56 11.07
C THR A 163 -1.20 12.70 9.65
N PHE A 164 -0.55 12.08 8.66
CA PHE A 164 -1.06 12.05 7.30
C PHE A 164 -2.42 11.34 7.20
N GLU A 165 -2.63 10.26 7.95
CA GLU A 165 -3.89 9.52 7.93
C GLU A 165 -5.07 10.39 8.38
N ARG A 166 -4.90 11.16 9.47
CA ARG A 166 -5.93 12.08 9.98
C ARG A 166 -6.24 13.18 8.97
N PHE A 167 -5.19 13.78 8.41
CA PHE A 167 -5.30 14.81 7.37
C PHE A 167 -6.08 14.29 6.14
N ALA A 168 -5.65 13.14 5.58
CA ALA A 168 -6.25 12.57 4.39
C ALA A 168 -7.73 12.25 4.60
N LYS A 169 -8.09 11.63 5.74
CA LYS A 169 -9.50 11.34 6.06
C LYS A 169 -10.35 12.61 6.09
N ALA A 170 -9.94 13.60 6.87
CA ALA A 170 -10.68 14.85 7.00
C ALA A 170 -10.86 15.54 5.63
N CYS A 171 -9.76 15.73 4.92
CA CYS A 171 -9.76 16.44 3.65
C CYS A 171 -10.57 15.72 2.57
N LEU A 172 -10.42 14.40 2.43
CA LEU A 172 -11.13 13.63 1.40
C LEU A 172 -12.63 13.57 1.68
N ILE A 173 -13.02 13.31 2.93
CA ILE A 173 -14.44 13.25 3.32
C ILE A 173 -15.10 14.60 3.05
N ASP A 174 -14.46 15.71 3.42
CA ASP A 174 -15.00 17.04 3.18
C ASP A 174 -15.10 17.36 1.69
N ALA A 175 -14.06 17.07 0.89
CA ALA A 175 -14.07 17.31 -0.55
C ALA A 175 -15.15 16.50 -1.29
N MET A 176 -15.51 15.32 -0.79
CA MET A 176 -16.50 14.45 -1.40
C MET A 176 -17.95 14.80 -1.05
N LYS A 177 -18.20 15.55 0.04
CA LYS A 177 -19.56 15.97 0.44
C LYS A 177 -20.29 16.70 -0.68
N ASP A 178 -19.59 17.61 -1.35
CA ASP A 178 -20.17 18.48 -2.37
C ASP A 178 -19.88 18.00 -3.81
N ASN A 179 -19.17 16.87 -3.97
CA ASN A 179 -18.79 16.34 -5.28
C ASN A 179 -18.91 14.80 -5.37
N PRO A 180 -20.11 14.27 -5.70
CA PRO A 180 -20.32 12.84 -5.87
C PRO A 180 -19.48 12.19 -6.98
N GLN A 181 -19.11 12.97 -8.01
CA GLN A 181 -18.26 12.47 -9.10
C GLN A 181 -16.83 12.22 -8.62
N LEU A 182 -16.32 13.07 -7.71
CA LEU A 182 -15.03 12.86 -7.05
C LEU A 182 -15.02 11.53 -6.30
N ALA A 183 -16.05 11.25 -5.50
CA ALA A 183 -16.14 10.00 -4.75
C ALA A 183 -16.09 8.76 -5.66
N SER A 184 -16.87 8.75 -6.75
CA SER A 184 -16.85 7.63 -7.71
C SER A 184 -15.48 7.45 -8.36
N ARG A 185 -14.81 8.55 -8.73
CA ARG A 185 -13.47 8.52 -9.34
C ARG A 185 -12.43 8.00 -8.36
N LEU A 186 -12.41 8.51 -7.13
CA LEU A 186 -11.46 8.10 -6.10
C LEU A 186 -11.66 6.64 -5.69
N ALA A 187 -12.90 6.15 -5.68
CA ALA A 187 -13.18 4.73 -5.45
C ALA A 187 -12.55 3.84 -6.54
N LEU A 188 -12.69 4.22 -7.81
CA LEU A 188 -12.07 3.49 -8.93
C LEU A 188 -10.54 3.54 -8.85
N TRP A 189 -9.98 4.70 -8.51
CA TRP A 189 -8.54 4.88 -8.33
C TRP A 189 -8.00 4.00 -7.20
N GLY A 190 -8.67 3.99 -6.04
CA GLY A 190 -8.30 3.14 -4.89
C GLY A 190 -8.23 1.66 -5.25
N ARG A 191 -9.21 1.15 -6.00
CA ARG A 191 -9.21 -0.24 -6.49
C ARG A 191 -8.08 -0.52 -7.48
N ARG A 192 -7.80 0.41 -8.38
CA ARG A 192 -6.74 0.28 -9.39
C ARG A 192 -5.36 0.14 -8.73
N LEU A 193 -5.10 0.92 -7.69
CA LEU A 193 -3.82 0.93 -6.97
C LEU A 193 -3.45 -0.43 -6.38
N MET A 194 -4.45 -1.24 -6.00
CA MET A 194 -4.23 -2.51 -5.30
C MET A 194 -3.28 -3.45 -6.04
N GLY A 195 -3.45 -3.58 -7.36
CA GLY A 195 -2.61 -4.47 -8.16
C GLY A 195 -1.13 -4.11 -8.09
N ASP A 196 -0.80 -2.83 -8.29
CA ASP A 196 0.57 -2.34 -8.27
C ASP A 196 1.19 -2.44 -6.86
N VAL A 197 0.43 -2.13 -5.81
CA VAL A 197 0.93 -2.27 -4.43
C VAL A 197 1.25 -3.72 -4.08
N LEU A 198 0.38 -4.66 -4.47
CA LEU A 198 0.64 -6.08 -4.24
C LEU A 198 1.90 -6.57 -4.95
N LEU A 199 2.22 -6.04 -6.14
CA LEU A 199 3.47 -6.34 -6.83
C LEU A 199 4.68 -5.78 -6.09
N GLU A 200 4.58 -4.55 -5.58
CA GLU A 200 5.63 -3.89 -4.81
C GLU A 200 5.91 -4.62 -3.49
N LEU A 201 4.86 -5.05 -2.78
CA LEU A 201 4.94 -5.85 -1.55
C LEU A 201 5.62 -7.20 -1.77
N ARG A 202 5.30 -7.87 -2.88
CA ARG A 202 5.91 -9.17 -3.23
C ARG A 202 7.42 -9.05 -3.43
N ALA A 203 7.86 -7.97 -4.05
CA ALA A 203 9.27 -7.75 -4.33
C ALA A 203 10.11 -7.46 -3.06
N ALA A 204 9.48 -7.24 -1.91
CA ALA A 204 10.17 -7.21 -0.63
C ALA A 204 10.67 -8.58 -0.16
N PHE A 205 10.17 -9.68 -0.75
CA PHE A 205 10.56 -11.04 -0.38
C PHE A 205 11.61 -11.63 -1.33
N ASP A 206 12.40 -12.58 -0.79
CA ASP A 206 13.18 -13.51 -1.61
C ASP A 206 12.27 -14.67 -2.06
N ASN A 207 11.90 -14.68 -3.35
CA ASN A 207 11.02 -15.71 -3.92
C ASN A 207 11.60 -17.12 -3.80
N ARG A 208 12.93 -17.27 -3.92
CA ARG A 208 13.56 -18.59 -3.76
C ARG A 208 13.46 -19.04 -2.30
N LYS A 209 13.67 -18.13 -1.34
CA LYS A 209 13.48 -18.41 0.10
C LYS A 209 12.02 -18.78 0.40
N LEU A 210 11.05 -18.05 -0.15
CA LEU A 210 9.62 -18.35 -0.02
C LEU A 210 9.27 -19.74 -0.55
N ALA A 211 9.86 -20.13 -1.68
CA ALA A 211 9.68 -21.46 -2.28
C ALA A 211 10.52 -22.57 -1.64
N GLY A 212 11.28 -22.29 -0.57
CA GLY A 212 12.12 -23.28 0.10
C GLY A 212 13.38 -23.70 -0.68
N ILE A 213 13.82 -22.89 -1.63
CA ILE A 213 15.01 -23.14 -2.43
C ILE A 213 16.25 -22.61 -1.70
N THR A 214 17.24 -23.49 -1.53
CA THR A 214 18.53 -23.15 -0.90
C THR A 214 19.33 -22.13 -1.72
N LYS A 215 19.97 -21.18 -1.04
CA LYS A 215 20.88 -20.19 -1.64
C LYS A 215 21.96 -20.91 -2.47
N GLY A 216 22.18 -20.47 -3.71
CA GLY A 216 23.22 -21.01 -4.60
C GLY A 216 22.79 -22.11 -5.57
N LYS A 217 21.57 -22.65 -5.48
CA LYS A 217 21.05 -23.57 -6.51
C LYS A 217 20.89 -22.81 -7.84
N ARG A 218 21.49 -23.33 -8.92
CA ARG A 218 21.23 -22.86 -10.29
C ARG A 218 19.95 -23.52 -10.79
N LEU A 219 19.04 -22.71 -11.31
CA LEU A 219 17.75 -23.13 -11.84
C LEU A 219 17.73 -22.85 -13.34
N SER A 220 17.01 -23.68 -14.10
CA SER A 220 16.64 -23.32 -15.47
C SER A 220 15.62 -22.17 -15.45
N LEU A 221 15.39 -21.54 -16.60
CA LEU A 221 14.37 -20.48 -16.71
C LEU A 221 12.96 -21.01 -16.37
N ASP A 222 12.66 -22.25 -16.73
CA ASP A 222 11.37 -22.88 -16.43
C ASP A 222 11.25 -23.17 -14.92
N ASP A 223 12.32 -23.67 -14.28
CA ASP A 223 12.35 -23.88 -12.84
C ASP A 223 12.22 -22.57 -12.05
N GLU A 224 12.83 -21.48 -12.53
CA GLU A 224 12.65 -20.14 -11.94
C GLU A 224 11.20 -19.69 -12.00
N ARG A 225 10.53 -19.94 -13.12
CA ARG A 225 9.12 -19.61 -13.27
C ARG A 225 8.25 -20.38 -12.29
N GLU A 226 8.48 -21.69 -12.15
CA GLU A 226 7.77 -22.54 -11.19
C GLU A 226 8.04 -22.10 -9.73
N VAL A 227 9.28 -21.75 -9.41
CA VAL A 227 9.65 -21.21 -8.08
C VAL A 227 8.92 -19.91 -7.77
N ASN A 228 8.85 -18.98 -8.74
CA ASN A 228 8.10 -17.74 -8.57
C ASN A 228 6.60 -18.01 -8.36
N LEU A 229 6.01 -18.96 -9.09
CA LEU A 229 4.60 -19.37 -8.91
C LEU A 229 4.36 -19.98 -7.53
N ALA A 230 5.24 -20.86 -7.07
CA ALA A 230 5.15 -21.46 -5.74
C ALA A 230 5.28 -20.41 -4.62
N ALA A 231 6.20 -19.45 -4.76
CA ALA A 231 6.36 -18.35 -3.83
C ALA A 231 5.08 -17.50 -3.72
N TYR A 232 4.39 -17.24 -4.83
CA TYR A 232 3.12 -16.50 -4.80
C TYR A 232 2.05 -17.21 -3.99
N SER A 233 1.95 -18.53 -4.10
CA SER A 233 0.94 -19.27 -3.34
C SER A 233 1.17 -19.19 -1.82
N LYS A 234 2.43 -19.11 -1.39
CA LYS A 234 2.76 -18.89 0.03
C LYS A 234 2.26 -17.55 0.57
N LEU A 235 2.19 -16.51 -0.25
CA LEU A 235 1.77 -15.18 0.16
C LEU A 235 0.24 -14.97 0.12
N GLU A 236 -0.54 -15.94 -0.37
CA GLU A 236 -2.01 -15.81 -0.49
C GLU A 236 -2.73 -15.42 0.82
N PRO A 237 -2.38 -15.96 2.01
CA PRO A 237 -2.97 -15.52 3.27
C PRO A 237 -2.71 -14.05 3.56
N LEU A 238 -1.44 -13.62 3.45
CA LEU A 238 -1.05 -12.22 3.64
C LEU A 238 -1.79 -11.29 2.68
N ILE A 239 -1.85 -11.65 1.39
CA ILE A 239 -2.53 -10.85 0.38
C ILE A 239 -4.02 -10.71 0.72
N SER A 240 -4.66 -11.79 1.15
CA SER A 240 -6.08 -11.78 1.54
C SER A 240 -6.34 -10.83 2.71
N GLU A 241 -5.46 -10.83 3.71
CA GLU A 241 -5.54 -9.93 4.86
C GLU A 241 -5.29 -8.47 4.48
N LEU A 242 -4.29 -8.19 3.62
CA LEU A 242 -3.97 -6.85 3.14
C LEU A 242 -5.11 -6.26 2.28
N ILE A 243 -5.77 -7.08 1.46
CA ILE A 243 -6.99 -6.67 0.73
C ILE A 243 -8.11 -6.31 1.73
N GLY A 244 -8.25 -7.08 2.81
CA GLY A 244 -9.19 -6.76 3.89
C GLY A 244 -8.88 -5.41 4.53
N ALA A 245 -7.62 -5.18 4.92
CA ALA A 245 -7.17 -3.92 5.51
C ALA A 245 -7.39 -2.72 4.57
N HIS A 246 -7.12 -2.88 3.27
CA HIS A 246 -7.41 -1.85 2.27
C HIS A 246 -8.90 -1.57 2.16
N SER A 247 -9.74 -2.60 2.17
CA SER A 247 -11.21 -2.43 2.10
C SER A 247 -11.72 -1.61 3.29
N VAL A 248 -11.23 -1.91 4.50
CA VAL A 248 -11.54 -1.13 5.71
C VAL A 248 -11.07 0.33 5.56
N ARG A 249 -9.87 0.54 4.99
CA ARG A 249 -9.30 1.89 4.81
C ARG A 249 -10.07 2.71 3.77
N MET A 250 -10.57 2.08 2.70
CA MET A 250 -11.48 2.66 1.71
C MET A 250 -12.82 3.04 2.34
N ASP A 251 -13.43 2.11 3.07
CA ASP A 251 -14.72 2.32 3.74
C ASP A 251 -14.62 3.48 4.77
N ALA A 252 -13.47 3.63 5.44
CA ALA A 252 -13.21 4.70 6.42
C ALA A 252 -13.20 6.13 5.84
N ILE A 253 -13.08 6.28 4.51
CA ILE A 253 -13.25 7.56 3.80
C ILE A 253 -14.53 7.61 2.96
N GLY A 254 -15.45 6.65 3.16
CA GLY A 254 -16.73 6.59 2.44
C GLY A 254 -16.61 6.10 1.00
N LEU A 255 -15.53 5.40 0.65
CA LEU A 255 -15.32 4.83 -0.68
C LEU A 255 -15.59 3.32 -0.69
N ALA A 256 -16.24 2.83 -1.74
CA ALA A 256 -16.41 1.40 -1.95
C ALA A 256 -15.13 0.77 -2.51
N ALA A 257 -14.64 -0.27 -1.82
CA ALA A 257 -13.52 -1.12 -2.26
C ALA A 257 -13.91 -2.15 -3.33
#